data_AF-A0A4Y2LTR4-F1
#
_entry.id   AF-A0A4Y2LTR4-F1
#
_cell.length_a   1.000
_cell.length_b   1.000
_cell.length_c   1.000
_cell.angle_alpha   90.00
_cell.angle_beta   90.00
_cell.angle_gamma   90.00
#
_symmetry.space_group_name_H-M   'P 1'
#
loop_
_entity.id
_entity.type
_entity.pdbx_description
1 polymer ?
#
loop_
_entity_poly.entity_id
_entity_poly.type
_entity_poly.pdbx_seq_one_letter_code
_entity_poly.pdbx_strand_id
1 'polypeptide(L)'
;MNSRTVLFHTVTVAPVCKNKAVQVFGVAKQETLNITCELEADPTDVQFHWALNNTVESMDVKNFISEGTSSTVFYTPRNMLGYGALL
;
A
#
# COMPACT_ATOMS: atom_id res chain seq x y z
N MET A 1 42.25 28.81 3.06
CA MET A 1 40.92 29.07 2.48
C MET A 1 40.01 27.92 2.91
N ASN A 2 39.14 28.15 3.90
CA ASN A 2 38.39 27.11 4.60
C ASN A 2 37.23 26.62 3.72
N SER A 3 37.34 25.38 3.25
CA SER A 3 36.27 24.71 2.52
C SER A 3 35.10 24.44 3.47
N ARG A 4 33.99 25.16 3.28
CA ARG A 4 32.75 24.91 4.02
C ARG A 4 32.11 23.65 3.42
N THR A 5 32.27 22.52 4.08
CA THR A 5 31.50 21.30 3.77
C THR A 5 30.03 21.57 4.11
N VAL A 6 29.19 21.68 3.08
CA VAL A 6 27.73 21.76 3.23
C VAL A 6 27.23 20.35 3.48
N LEU A 7 26.76 20.07 4.69
CA LEU A 7 26.07 18.81 5.03
C LEU A 7 24.60 18.95 4.62
N PHE A 8 24.20 18.26 3.56
CA PHE A 8 22.79 18.09 3.22
C PHE A 8 22.23 16.99 4.13
N HIS A 9 21.41 17.38 5.11
CA HIS A 9 20.63 16.42 5.89
C HIS A 9 19.36 16.08 5.11
N THR A 10 19.37 14.94 4.41
CA THR A 10 18.16 14.41 3.77
C THR A 10 17.30 13.75 4.83
N VAL A 11 16.30 14.46 5.34
CA VAL A 11 15.25 13.85 6.17
C VAL A 11 14.40 12.99 5.24
N THR A 12 14.49 11.67 5.34
CA THR A 12 13.56 10.78 4.64
C THR A 12 12.23 10.79 5.38
N VAL A 13 11.15 11.08 4.66
CA VAL A 13 9.79 11.03 5.21
C VAL A 13 9.27 9.62 5.01
N ALA A 14 8.91 8.95 6.11
CA ALA A 14 8.28 7.64 6.02
C ALA A 14 6.97 7.74 5.22
N PRO A 15 6.68 6.79 4.33
CA PRO A 15 5.46 6.82 3.54
C PRO A 15 4.23 6.80 4.45
N VAL A 16 3.35 7.79 4.31
CA VAL A 16 2.08 7.84 5.03
C VAL A 16 0.91 7.70 4.06
N CYS A 17 -0.13 6.97 4.46
CA CYS A 17 -1.35 6.87 3.64
C CYS A 17 -1.97 8.25 3.46
N LYS A 18 -2.11 8.67 2.19
CA LYS A 18 -2.73 9.93 1.81
C LYS A 18 -4.19 10.00 2.31
N ASN A 19 -4.90 8.87 2.20
CA ASN A 19 -6.22 8.71 2.80
C ASN A 19 -6.10 7.98 4.15
N LYS A 20 -6.43 8.70 5.23
CA LYS A 20 -6.43 8.15 6.60
C LYS A 20 -7.77 7.55 7.01
N ALA A 21 -8.81 7.70 6.18
CA ALA A 21 -10.12 7.13 6.46
C ALA A 21 -10.14 5.64 6.11
N VAL A 22 -10.82 4.85 6.94
CA VAL A 22 -11.09 3.43 6.64
C VAL A 22 -12.03 3.36 5.44
N GLN A 23 -11.60 2.65 4.40
CA GLN A 23 -12.41 2.42 3.21
C GLN A 23 -13.06 1.04 3.29
N VAL A 24 -14.37 0.98 3.04
CA VAL A 24 -15.15 -0.27 3.04
C VAL A 24 -15.55 -0.58 1.60
N PHE A 25 -15.08 -1.72 1.09
CA PHE A 25 -15.39 -2.18 -0.26
C PHE A 25 -16.32 -3.40 -0.20
N GLY A 26 -17.54 -3.26 -0.74
CA GLY A 26 -18.44 -4.38 -0.94
C GLY A 26 -18.08 -5.12 -2.23
N VAL A 27 -17.95 -6.44 -2.16
CA VAL A 27 -17.55 -7.29 -3.29
C VAL A 27 -18.31 -8.60 -3.27
N ALA A 28 -18.74 -9.08 -4.43
CA ALA A 28 -19.32 -10.40 -4.55
C ALA A 28 -18.24 -11.49 -4.60
N LYS A 29 -18.64 -12.71 -4.27
CA LYS A 29 -17.77 -13.88 -4.44
C LYS A 29 -17.37 -14.01 -5.92
N GLN A 30 -16.08 -14.25 -6.17
CA GLN A 30 -15.48 -14.33 -7.52
C GLN A 30 -15.52 -13.04 -8.33
N GLU A 31 -15.87 -11.92 -7.73
CA GLU A 31 -15.78 -10.60 -8.37
C GLU A 31 -14.41 -9.99 -8.09
N THR A 32 -13.77 -9.40 -9.11
CA THR A 32 -12.47 -8.74 -8.96
C THR A 32 -12.68 -7.28 -8.56
N LEU A 33 -12.03 -6.87 -7.48
CA LEU A 33 -12.03 -5.50 -7.00
C LEU A 33 -10.67 -4.85 -7.19
N ASN A 34 -10.68 -3.58 -7.57
CA ASN A 34 -9.48 -2.79 -7.81
C ASN A 34 -9.40 -1.72 -6.72
N ILE A 35 -8.38 -1.81 -5.88
CA ILE A 35 -8.19 -0.89 -4.75
C ILE A 35 -6.89 -0.15 -4.96
N THR A 36 -6.96 1.18 -5.00
CA THR A 36 -5.80 2.05 -5.16
C THR A 36 -5.43 2.66 -3.80
N CYS A 37 -4.18 2.50 -3.40
CA CYS A 37 -3.57 3.14 -2.26
C CYS A 37 -2.55 4.18 -2.73
N GLU A 38 -2.68 5.40 -2.24
CA GLU A 38 -1.73 6.48 -2.48
C GLU A 38 -0.99 6.80 -1.18
N LEU A 39 0.33 6.83 -1.25
CA LEU A 39 1.23 7.20 -0.17
C LEU A 39 1.83 8.58 -0.45
N GLU A 40 2.07 9.34 0.60
CA GLU A 40 2.91 10.53 0.57
C GLU A 40 4.28 10.15 1.12
N ALA A 41 5.30 10.18 0.26
CA ALA A 41 6.68 9.79 0.59
C ALA A 41 7.70 10.68 -0.12
N ASP A 42 8.81 10.95 0.56
CA ASP A 42 9.97 11.65 0.01
C ASP A 42 11.25 10.95 0.49
N PRO A 43 11.99 10.23 -0.39
CA PRO A 43 11.82 10.14 -1.85
C PRO A 43 10.60 9.29 -2.29
N THR A 44 10.16 9.48 -3.54
CA THR A 44 9.00 8.77 -4.13
C THR A 44 9.24 7.30 -4.47
N ASP A 45 10.43 6.78 -4.17
CA ASP A 45 10.80 5.38 -4.38
C ASP A 45 10.37 4.55 -3.18
N VAL A 46 9.18 3.95 -3.27
CA VAL A 46 8.56 3.17 -2.20
C VAL A 46 8.18 1.78 -2.70
N GLN A 47 8.29 0.81 -1.80
CA GLN A 47 7.86 -0.56 -2.09
C GLN A 47 6.51 -0.83 -1.44
N PHE A 48 5.55 -1.25 -2.26
CA PHE A 48 4.23 -1.66 -1.80
C PHE A 48 4.21 -3.14 -1.45
N HIS A 49 3.53 -3.44 -0.36
CA HIS A 49 3.21 -4.79 0.05
C HIS A 49 1.74 -4.81 0.43
N TRP A 50 0.98 -5.71 -0.20
CA TRP A 50 -0.43 -5.89 0.09
C TRP A 50 -0.61 -7.23 0.81
N ALA A 51 -1.30 -7.20 1.95
CA ALA A 51 -1.64 -8.41 2.68
C ALA A 51 -3.13 -8.39 3.07
N LEU A 52 -3.79 -9.53 2.91
CA LEU A 52 -5.13 -9.73 3.44
C LEU A 52 -5.01 -10.34 4.83
N ASN A 53 -5.47 -9.60 5.84
CA ASN A 53 -5.58 -10.08 7.20
C ASN A 53 -7.05 -10.41 7.52
N ASN A 54 -7.32 -11.69 7.72
CA ASN A 54 -8.59 -12.18 8.22
C ASN A 54 -8.41 -12.82 9.62
N THR A 55 -9.49 -13.27 10.25
CA THR A 55 -9.42 -13.83 11.62
C THR A 55 -8.66 -15.17 11.73
N VAL A 56 -8.29 -15.79 10.61
CA VAL A 56 -7.67 -17.11 10.53
C VAL A 56 -6.20 -17.01 10.11
N GLU A 57 -5.91 -16.21 9.08
CA GLU A 57 -4.62 -16.10 8.43
C GLU A 57 -4.37 -14.69 7.85
N SER A 58 -3.08 -14.38 7.69
CA SER A 58 -2.61 -13.26 6.88
C SER A 58 -2.02 -13.80 5.58
N MET A 59 -2.54 -13.36 4.45
CA MET A 59 -2.15 -13.83 3.12
C MET A 59 -1.60 -12.70 2.27
N ASP A 60 -0.40 -12.89 1.73
CA ASP A 60 0.23 -11.94 0.82
C ASP A 60 -0.52 -11.88 -0.53
N VAL A 61 -0.89 -10.67 -0.94
CA VAL A 61 -1.52 -10.40 -2.23
C VAL A 61 -0.47 -9.84 -3.18
N LYS A 62 -0.08 -10.64 -4.17
CA LYS A 62 0.96 -10.26 -5.15
C LYS A 62 0.40 -9.65 -6.44
N ASN A 63 -0.91 -9.66 -6.60
CA ASN A 63 -1.57 -9.17 -7.81
C ASN A 63 -1.84 -7.68 -7.70
N PHE A 64 -0.79 -6.87 -7.84
CA PHE A 64 -0.87 -5.41 -7.80
C PHE A 64 0.10 -4.78 -8.78
N ILE A 65 -0.18 -3.52 -9.11
CA ILE A 65 0.70 -2.64 -9.88
C ILE A 65 1.09 -1.49 -8.94
N SER A 66 2.34 -1.05 -9.01
CA SER A 66 2.84 0.10 -8.24
C SER A 66 3.56 1.07 -9.17
N GLU A 67 3.20 2.35 -9.09
CA GLU A 67 3.72 3.44 -9.90
C GLU A 67 4.06 4.62 -8.98
N GLY A 68 5.36 4.84 -8.73
CA GLY A 68 5.83 5.86 -7.80
C GLY A 68 5.28 5.64 -6.40
N THR A 69 4.48 6.60 -5.90
CA THR A 69 3.83 6.51 -4.58
C THR A 69 2.37 6.04 -4.63
N SER A 70 1.94 5.42 -5.73
CA SER A 70 0.61 4.83 -5.86
C SER A 70 0.68 3.34 -6.17
N SER A 71 -0.22 2.54 -5.59
CA SER A 71 -0.36 1.13 -5.93
C SER A 71 -1.80 0.72 -6.05
N THR A 72 -2.12 -0.04 -7.09
CA THR A 72 -3.45 -0.61 -7.31
C THR A 72 -3.39 -2.13 -7.21
N VAL A 73 -4.09 -2.70 -6.24
CA VAL A 73 -4.25 -4.15 -6.05
C VAL A 73 -5.53 -4.65 -6.71
N PHE A 74 -5.45 -5.83 -7.32
CA PHE A 74 -6.54 -6.53 -7.98
C PHE A 74 -6.87 -7.80 -7.18
N TYR A 75 -7.88 -7.71 -6.33
CA TYR A 75 -8.23 -8.77 -5.38
C TYR A 75 -9.56 -9.43 -5.73
N THR A 76 -9.60 -10.77 -5.70
CA THR A 76 -10.81 -11.55 -6.03
C THR A 76 -11.08 -12.56 -4.91
N PRO A 77 -12.07 -12.33 -4.03
CA PRO A 77 -12.40 -13.27 -2.96
C PRO A 77 -13.03 -14.54 -3.51
N ARG A 78 -12.41 -15.69 -3.23
CA ARG A 78 -12.90 -17.00 -3.72
C ARG A 78 -13.85 -17.69 -2.75
N ASN A 79 -13.72 -17.42 -1.46
CA ASN A 79 -14.49 -18.04 -0.37
C ASN A 79 -14.70 -17.03 0.77
N MET A 80 -15.37 -17.44 1.85
CA MET A 80 -15.64 -16.56 2.99
C MET A 80 -14.38 -16.14 3.77
N LEU A 81 -13.27 -16.88 3.65
CA LEU A 81 -11.98 -16.47 4.24
C LEU A 81 -11.29 -15.38 3.41
N GLY A 82 -11.72 -15.15 2.17
CA GLY A 82 -11.21 -14.05 1.34
C GLY A 82 -11.70 -12.66 1.76
N TYR A 83 -12.53 -12.55 2.80
CA TYR A 83 -13.00 -11.27 3.31
C TYR A 83 -12.24 -10.93 4.59
N GLY A 84 -11.76 -9.69 4.69
CA GLY A 84 -10.94 -9.23 5.80
C GLY A 84 -10.47 -7.80 5.59
N ALA A 85 -9.41 -7.43 6.30
CA ALA A 85 -8.75 -6.14 6.13
C ALA A 85 -7.58 -6.29 5.15
N LEU A 86 -7.54 -5.45 4.11
CA LEU A 86 -6.35 -5.30 3.29
C LEU A 86 -5.42 -4.29 3.94
N LEU A 87 -4.15 -4.69 4.07
CA LEU A 87 -3.04 -3.94 4.66
C LEU A 87 -2.03 -3.58 3.58
#